data_AF-A0A933J224-F1
#
_entry.id   AF-A0A933J224-F1
#
_cell.length_a   1.000
_cell.length_b   1.000
_cell.length_c   1.000
_cell.angle_alpha   90.00
_cell.angle_beta   90.00
_cell.angle_gamma   90.00
#
_symmetry.space_group_name_H-M   'P 1'
#
loop_
_entity.id
_entity.type
_entity.pdbx_description
1 polymer ?
#
loop_
_entity_poly.entity_id
_entity_poly.type
_entity_poly.pdbx_seq_one_letter_code
_entity_poly.pdbx_strand_id
1 'polypeptide(L)' 'MCLNCGCGDYDDRRGEDANITMADVEQAAEANGMSVLDTVQEMIGSLQVQLKELQKKK' A
#
# COMPACT_ATOMS: atom_id res chain seq x y z
N MET A 1 7.54 3.84 -7.49
CA MET A 1 7.09 2.56 -7.03
C MET A 1 5.57 2.50 -7.01
N CYS A 2 4.99 1.89 -8.03
CA CYS A 2 3.68 1.26 -7.86
C CYS A 2 3.85 0.20 -6.76
N LEU A 3 3.11 0.36 -5.67
CA LEU A 3 3.20 -0.47 -4.47
C LEU A 3 2.68 -1.90 -4.72
N ASN A 4 2.03 -2.14 -5.86
CA ASN A 4 1.61 -3.49 -6.27
C ASN A 4 2.82 -4.35 -6.70
N CYS A 5 3.76 -3.79 -7.47
CA CYS A 5 4.86 -4.54 -8.10
C CYS A 5 6.25 -4.14 -7.59
N GLY A 6 6.39 -3.03 -6.87
CA GLY A 6 7.70 -2.48 -6.49
C GLY A 6 8.44 -1.81 -7.66
N CYS A 7 7.76 -1.53 -8.78
CA CYS A 7 8.35 -1.08 -10.04
C CYS A 7 7.97 0.38 -10.39
N GLY A 8 8.82 1.10 -11.15
CA GLY A 8 8.55 2.48 -11.63
C GLY A 8 8.67 3.61 -10.58
N ASP A 9 8.11 4.80 -10.88
CA ASP A 9 8.03 6.00 -10.01
C ASP A 9 6.82 5.98 -9.06
N TYR A 10 6.95 6.58 -7.87
CA TYR A 10 6.06 6.28 -6.70
C TYR A 10 4.69 6.92 -6.78
N ASP A 11 4.56 7.91 -7.65
CA ASP A 11 3.31 8.58 -7.95
C ASP A 11 2.74 8.19 -9.32
N ASP A 12 3.42 7.29 -10.05
CA ASP A 12 3.01 6.89 -11.39
C ASP A 12 2.09 5.66 -11.32
N ARG A 13 0.83 5.87 -11.73
CA ARG A 13 -0.16 4.80 -11.91
C ARG A 13 0.11 3.91 -13.13
N ARG A 14 1.11 4.23 -13.95
CA ARG A 14 1.56 3.44 -15.12
C ARG A 14 0.44 3.14 -16.12
N GLY A 15 -0.52 4.06 -16.24
CA GLY A 15 -1.68 3.92 -17.11
C GLY A 15 -2.81 3.05 -16.56
N GLU A 16 -2.71 2.56 -15.32
CA GLU A 16 -3.74 1.73 -14.68
C GLU A 16 -4.18 2.33 -13.34
N ASP A 17 -5.43 2.79 -13.29
CA ASP A 17 -5.98 3.49 -12.11
C ASP A 17 -6.08 2.62 -10.85
N ALA A 18 -6.05 1.30 -11.01
CA ALA A 18 -6.09 0.34 -9.91
C ALA A 18 -4.73 0.11 -9.22
N ASN A 19 -3.67 0.75 -9.70
CA ASN A 19 -2.36 0.65 -9.07
C ASN A 19 -2.32 1.46 -7.77
N ILE A 20 -1.81 0.84 -6.70
CA ILE A 20 -1.58 1.51 -5.43
C ILE A 20 -0.30 2.34 -5.57
N THR A 21 -0.40 3.62 -5.29
CA THR A 21 0.66 4.64 -5.36
C THR A 21 0.86 5.30 -4.00
N MET A 22 1.91 6.12 -3.86
CA MET A 22 2.10 6.91 -2.65
C MET A 22 0.95 7.90 -2.42
N ALA A 23 0.34 8.44 -3.47
CA ALA A 23 -0.84 9.28 -3.36
C ALA A 23 -2.02 8.57 -2.67
N ASP A 24 -2.19 7.26 -2.87
CA ASP A 24 -3.25 6.50 -2.20
C ASP A 24 -2.92 6.29 -0.70
N VAL A 25 -1.63 6.17 -0.36
CA VAL A 25 -1.16 6.10 1.04
C VAL A 25 -1.37 7.45 1.74
N GLU A 26 -1.03 8.55 1.08
CA GLU A 26 -1.21 9.91 1.61
C GLU A 26 -2.69 10.22 1.87
N GLN A 27 -3.56 9.92 0.92
CA GLN A 27 -5.01 10.09 1.09
C GLN A 27 -5.55 9.24 2.24
N ALA A 28 -5.08 8.00 2.39
CA ALA A 28 -5.49 7.14 3.50
C ALA A 28 -5.00 7.68 4.85
N ALA A 29 -3.77 8.21 4.92
CA ALA A 29 -3.22 8.82 6.12
C ALA A 29 -4.04 10.05 6.54
N GLU A 30 -4.33 10.95 5.60
CA GLU A 30 -5.16 12.14 5.84
C GLU A 30 -6.57 11.77 6.33
N ALA A 31 -7.24 10.84 5.64
CA ALA A 31 -8.60 10.43 5.99
C ALA A 31 -8.73 9.83 7.40
N ASN A 32 -7.63 9.29 7.95
CA ASN A 32 -7.60 8.66 9.27
C ASN A 32 -6.85 9.49 10.33
N GLY A 33 -6.40 10.70 9.99
CA GLY A 33 -5.64 11.56 10.92
C GLY A 33 -4.30 10.95 11.35
N MET A 34 -3.68 10.14 10.49
CA MET A 34 -2.40 9.48 10.73
C MET A 34 -1.27 10.18 9.96
N SER A 35 -0.03 10.00 10.41
CA SER A 35 1.12 10.35 9.56
C SER A 35 1.30 9.30 8.47
N VAL A 36 1.88 9.69 7.32
CA VAL A 36 2.20 8.75 6.22
C VAL A 36 3.09 7.60 6.73
N LEU A 37 4.03 7.89 7.63
CA LEU A 37 4.91 6.89 8.23
C LEU A 37 4.13 5.86 9.04
N ASP A 38 3.23 6.31 9.93
CA ASP A 38 2.40 5.42 10.75
C ASP A 38 1.49 4.56 9.86
N THR A 39 0.90 5.17 8.82
CA THR A 39 0.06 4.45 7.85
C THR A 39 0.84 3.34 7.15
N VAL A 40 2.05 3.61 6.65
CA VAL A 40 2.90 2.58 6.03
C VAL A 40 3.24 1.47 7.03
N GLN A 41 3.55 1.82 8.28
CA GLN A 41 3.89 0.83 9.32
C GLN A 41 2.71 -0.11 9.63
N GLU A 42 1.51 0.45 9.80
CA GLU A 42 0.29 -0.34 10.02
C GLU A 42 -0.09 -1.18 8.78
N MET A 43 0.10 -0.65 7.57
CA MET A 43 -0.09 -1.40 6.33
C MET A 43 0.83 -2.62 6.26
N ILE A 44 2.12 -2.47 6.58
CA ILE A 44 3.08 -3.58 6.59
C ILE A 44 2.64 -4.66 7.60
N GLY A 45 2.29 -4.25 8.82
CA GLY A 45 1.80 -5.19 9.85
C GLY A 45 0.57 -5.96 9.41
N SER A 46 -0.41 -5.26 8.83
CA SER A 46 -1.65 -5.85 8.32
C SER A 46 -1.40 -6.81 7.16
N LEU A 47 -0.57 -6.42 6.18
CA LEU A 47 -0.23 -7.26 5.03
C LEU A 47 0.52 -8.53 5.43
N GLN A 48 1.40 -8.46 6.43
CA GLN A 48 2.09 -9.65 6.95
C GLN A 48 1.14 -10.67 7.56
N VAL A 49 0.09 -10.22 8.27
CA VAL A 49 -0.96 -11.10 8.79
C VAL A 49 -1.73 -11.74 7.64
N GLN A 50 -2.16 -10.95 6.67
CA GLN A 50 -2.92 -11.44 5.52
C GLN A 50 -2.11 -12.43 4.66
N LEU A 51 -0.83 -12.17 4.45
CA LEU A 51 0.05 -13.06 3.68
C LEU A 51 0.12 -14.47 4.31
N LYS A 52 0.22 -14.56 5.64
CA LYS A 52 0.21 -15.84 6.35
C LYS A 52 -1.11 -16.58 6.15
N GLU A 53 -2.24 -15.87 6.18
CA GLU A 53 -3.55 -16.48 5.95
C GLU A 53 -3.75 -16.94 4.50
N LEU A 54 -3.25 -16.19 3.52
CA LEU A 54 -3.30 -16.57 2.10
C LEU A 54 -2.43 -17.80 1.80
N GLN A 55 -1.29 -17.95 2.46
CA GLN A 55 -0.40 -19.10 2.28
C GLN A 55 -1.02 -20.40 2.80
N LYS A 56 -1.81 -20.35 3.88
CA LYS A 56 -2.53 -21.52 4.42
C LYS A 56 -3.62 -22.06 3.49
N LYS A 57 -4.13 -21.21 2.58
CA LYS A 57 -5.22 -21.55 1.65
C LYS A 57 -4.73 -22.16 0.34
N LYS A 58 -3.41 -22.24 0.13
CA LYS A 58 -2.77 -22.86 -1.03
C LYS A 58 -2.34 -24.29 -0.70
#